data_AF-A0A1I4YDA0-F1
#
_entry.id   AF-A0A1I4YDA0-F1
#
_cell.length_a   1.000
_cell.length_b   1.000
_cell.length_c   1.000
_cell.angle_alpha   90.00
_cell.angle_beta   90.00
_cell.angle_gamma   90.00
#
_symmetry.space_group_name_H-M   'P 1'
#
loop_
_entity.id
_entity.type
_entity.pdbx_description
1 polymer ?
#
loop_
_entity_poly.entity_id
_entity_poly.type
_entity_poly.pdbx_seq_one_letter_code
_entity_poly.pdbx_strand_id
1 'polypeptide(L)'
;MRATIQFSHPDKKFAILQKLLTVVKGIKHLRQHILARGILLERLSASEIEKLKETLAGSNNFKCVIAGNSARVIIIGGELRALSGLVLPIPRQSDFARIFWERGFTLEEVSSDQAESLRDQLDTIAAVTVSPDIAQIRIYTVSGQVCQDDGAPLTARGFTVRAFDSLPARGLLPCGSAAALQPDGSYRVDYAWRSNGRTGPDLVVRVFDAERSVVAESRKPSAAIQEFLDITVEALCIVRGRTRYPDGAPLPNVIVRAFDRDLRSEILLGQTVTDADGFYEIPYNTGQFSTKKARADLIIRVFEPDSGMEGQGAEGGADGGEEIAVSDIVFNAPLQQAIDLEITSSKFLGPSEYERHMDELKPLIGNEPAQELTDDDLNFLNGKTSISFEQLHYVRLDTQWSFQYELEPAVAYGFFRQGLPTELDHLLTEKPSRLRNALEASLAQNIIPAVIAGQIDQSIDQLLSLADSRVVELDRKAR
;
A
#
# COMPACT_ATOMS: atom_id res chain seq x y z
N MET A 1 -32.40 22.00 0.64
CA MET A 1 -33.64 21.66 1.37
C MET A 1 -34.44 20.67 0.55
N ARG A 2 -35.28 19.86 1.21
CA ARG A 2 -36.34 19.10 0.58
C ARG A 2 -37.67 19.81 0.83
N ALA A 3 -38.49 19.94 -0.19
CA ALA A 3 -39.86 20.42 -0.07
C ALA A 3 -40.81 19.31 -0.51
N THR A 4 -41.51 18.70 0.45
CA THR A 4 -42.54 17.68 0.19
C THR A 4 -43.89 18.37 0.11
N ILE A 5 -44.54 18.29 -1.04
CA ILE A 5 -45.80 18.99 -1.35
C ILE A 5 -46.91 17.95 -1.36
N GLN A 6 -47.83 18.02 -0.40
CA GLN A 6 -48.99 17.14 -0.29
C GLN A 6 -50.28 17.94 -0.46
N PHE A 7 -51.10 17.60 -1.45
CA PHE A 7 -52.33 18.36 -1.75
C PHE A 7 -53.42 18.07 -0.72
N SER A 8 -54.02 19.13 -0.16
CA SER A 8 -54.97 19.00 0.95
C SER A 8 -56.35 18.49 0.50
N HIS A 9 -56.84 18.93 -0.67
CA HIS A 9 -58.13 18.55 -1.25
C HIS A 9 -58.06 18.55 -2.79
N PRO A 10 -57.75 17.42 -3.45
CA PRO A 10 -57.52 17.37 -4.89
C PRO A 10 -58.80 17.33 -5.73
N ASP A 11 -59.86 18.03 -5.33
CA ASP A 11 -61.16 18.03 -6.03
C ASP A 11 -61.18 19.02 -7.22
N LYS A 12 -60.36 20.07 -7.14
CA LYS A 12 -60.19 21.10 -8.19
C LYS A 12 -58.84 20.96 -8.89
N LYS A 13 -58.51 19.76 -9.35
CA LYS A 13 -57.18 19.38 -9.90
C LYS A 13 -56.63 20.36 -10.93
N PHE A 14 -57.46 20.83 -11.87
CA PHE A 14 -57.04 21.81 -12.88
C PHE A 14 -56.61 23.15 -12.26
N ALA A 15 -57.42 23.70 -11.34
CA ALA A 15 -57.10 24.97 -10.67
C ALA A 15 -55.86 24.85 -9.77
N ILE A 16 -55.73 23.72 -9.07
CA ILE A 16 -54.56 23.42 -8.23
C ILE A 16 -53.30 23.34 -9.09
N LEU A 17 -53.36 22.64 -10.23
CA LEU A 17 -52.23 22.54 -11.17
C LEU A 17 -51.85 23.91 -11.74
N GLN A 18 -52.81 24.74 -12.13
CA GLN A 18 -52.55 26.10 -12.63
C GLN A 18 -51.87 26.97 -11.58
N LYS A 19 -52.32 26.89 -10.32
CA LYS A 19 -51.68 27.62 -9.22
C LYS A 19 -50.25 27.11 -8.99
N LEU A 20 -50.04 25.80 -8.94
CA LEU A 20 -48.70 25.20 -8.79
C LEU A 20 -47.76 25.67 -9.90
N LEU A 21 -48.17 25.62 -11.16
CA LEU A 21 -47.36 26.07 -12.30
C LEU A 21 -47.06 27.58 -12.25
N THR A 22 -48.01 28.39 -11.77
CA THR A 22 -47.82 29.83 -11.56
C THR A 22 -46.76 30.11 -10.49
N VAL A 23 -46.85 29.42 -9.34
CA VAL A 23 -45.86 29.54 -8.25
C VAL A 23 -44.48 29.10 -8.71
N VAL A 24 -44.39 27.94 -9.40
CA VAL A 24 -43.11 27.45 -9.95
C VAL A 24 -42.47 28.42 -10.93
N LYS A 25 -43.28 29.14 -11.72
CA LYS A 25 -42.80 30.19 -12.63
C LYS A 25 -42.35 31.45 -11.90
N GLY A 26 -43.01 31.80 -10.79
CA GLY A 26 -42.71 32.99 -9.99
C GLY A 26 -41.45 32.87 -9.11
N ILE A 27 -41.10 31.66 -8.68
CA ILE A 27 -39.92 31.42 -7.85
C ILE A 27 -38.66 31.33 -8.72
N LYS A 28 -37.66 32.17 -8.42
CA LYS A 28 -36.41 32.28 -9.16
C LYS A 28 -35.70 30.92 -9.30
N HIS A 29 -35.34 30.56 -10.52
CA HIS A 29 -34.65 29.31 -10.90
C HIS A 29 -35.36 27.98 -10.57
N LEU A 30 -36.56 28.01 -9.96
CA LEU A 30 -37.23 26.79 -9.53
C LEU A 30 -37.69 25.93 -10.71
N ARG A 31 -38.19 26.57 -11.78
CA ARG A 31 -38.52 25.86 -13.03
C ARG A 31 -37.33 25.09 -13.60
N GLN A 32 -36.17 25.73 -13.72
CA GLN A 32 -34.96 25.09 -14.25
C GLN A 32 -34.52 23.93 -13.35
N HIS A 33 -34.64 24.10 -12.02
CA HIS A 33 -34.35 23.06 -11.04
C HIS A 33 -35.23 21.83 -11.24
N ILE A 34 -36.55 22.00 -11.33
CA ILE A 34 -37.49 20.88 -11.54
C ILE A 34 -37.25 20.19 -12.88
N LEU A 35 -36.90 20.94 -13.94
CA LEU A 35 -36.57 20.35 -15.24
C LEU A 35 -35.27 19.52 -15.20
N ALA A 36 -34.26 19.99 -14.47
CA ALA A 36 -32.97 19.31 -14.36
C ALA A 36 -33.02 18.08 -13.42
N ARG A 37 -33.74 18.18 -12.30
CA ARG A 37 -33.75 17.19 -11.23
C ARG A 37 -35.00 16.31 -11.22
N GLY A 38 -36.07 16.73 -11.88
CA GLY A 38 -37.36 16.05 -11.85
C GLY A 38 -38.10 16.23 -10.52
N ILE A 39 -39.18 15.47 -10.37
CA ILE A 39 -39.95 15.34 -9.13
C ILE A 39 -39.79 13.93 -8.57
N LEU A 40 -39.79 13.79 -7.24
CA LEU A 40 -39.67 12.50 -6.57
C LEU A 40 -41.03 12.07 -6.01
N LEU A 41 -41.47 10.87 -6.37
CA LEU A 41 -42.59 10.17 -5.75
C LEU A 41 -42.03 9.16 -4.75
N GLU A 42 -42.47 9.21 -3.49
CA GLU A 42 -41.93 8.40 -2.41
C GLU A 42 -43.01 7.48 -1.80
N ARG A 43 -42.56 6.47 -1.04
CA ARG A 43 -43.44 5.49 -0.36
C ARG A 43 -44.32 4.70 -1.33
N LEU A 44 -43.72 4.25 -2.42
CA LEU A 44 -44.35 3.41 -3.44
C LEU A 44 -44.22 1.93 -3.07
N SER A 45 -45.30 1.18 -3.29
CA SER A 45 -45.25 -0.28 -3.25
C SER A 45 -44.62 -0.85 -4.53
N ALA A 46 -44.17 -2.11 -4.50
CA ALA A 46 -43.63 -2.78 -5.68
C ALA A 46 -44.62 -2.81 -6.85
N SER A 47 -45.92 -3.02 -6.58
CA SER A 47 -46.96 -2.98 -7.62
C SER A 47 -47.13 -1.59 -8.24
N GLU A 48 -47.03 -0.53 -7.44
CA GLU A 48 -47.10 0.85 -7.93
C GLU A 48 -45.89 1.21 -8.80
N ILE A 49 -44.70 0.70 -8.45
CA ILE A 49 -43.49 0.91 -9.25
C ILE A 49 -43.64 0.28 -10.64
N GLU A 50 -44.13 -0.97 -10.73
CA GLU A 50 -44.32 -1.62 -12.03
C GLU A 50 -45.35 -0.88 -12.90
N LYS A 51 -46.48 -0.47 -12.32
CA LYS A 51 -47.49 0.35 -13.01
C LYS A 51 -46.95 1.70 -13.46
N LEU A 52 -46.09 2.34 -12.67
CA LEU A 52 -45.42 3.59 -13.04
C LEU A 52 -44.45 3.38 -14.20
N LYS A 53 -43.69 2.29 -14.21
CA LYS A 53 -42.80 1.94 -15.34
C LYS A 53 -43.61 1.76 -16.61
N GLU A 54 -44.70 1.00 -16.58
CA GLU A 54 -45.59 0.80 -17.73
C GLU A 54 -46.16 2.12 -18.25
N THR A 55 -46.68 2.97 -17.34
CA THR A 55 -47.26 4.28 -17.70
C THR A 55 -46.26 5.21 -18.37
N LEU A 56 -44.99 5.18 -17.93
CA LEU A 56 -43.95 6.08 -18.41
C LEU A 56 -43.15 5.51 -19.60
N ALA A 57 -43.15 4.19 -19.82
CA ALA A 57 -42.45 3.53 -20.91
C ALA A 57 -42.93 3.97 -22.31
N GLY A 58 -44.20 4.39 -22.44
CA GLY A 58 -44.79 4.87 -23.70
C GLY A 58 -44.59 6.36 -23.99
N SER A 59 -43.92 7.12 -23.11
CA SER A 59 -43.85 8.58 -23.21
C SER A 59 -42.43 9.09 -23.51
N ASN A 60 -42.21 9.65 -24.71
CA ASN A 60 -40.93 10.26 -25.10
C ASN A 60 -40.57 11.53 -24.29
N ASN A 61 -41.52 12.06 -23.51
CA ASN A 61 -41.39 13.29 -22.76
C ASN A 61 -40.92 13.08 -21.31
N PHE A 62 -40.75 11.84 -20.85
CA PHE A 62 -40.37 11.56 -19.46
C PHE A 62 -39.32 10.45 -19.35
N LYS A 63 -38.41 10.61 -18.40
CA LYS A 63 -37.52 9.55 -17.93
C LYS A 63 -37.85 9.23 -16.48
N CYS A 64 -38.01 7.96 -16.16
CA CYS A 64 -38.19 7.50 -14.80
C CYS A 64 -36.91 6.83 -14.29
N VAL A 65 -36.49 7.17 -13.07
CA VAL A 65 -35.41 6.47 -12.34
C VAL A 65 -36.00 5.94 -11.04
N ILE A 66 -35.95 4.62 -10.86
CA ILE A 66 -36.49 3.95 -9.67
C ILE A 66 -35.37 3.73 -8.65
N ALA A 67 -35.65 4.03 -7.40
CA ALA A 67 -34.74 3.87 -6.28
C ALA A 67 -35.48 3.32 -5.05
N GLY A 68 -35.39 2.01 -4.82
CA GLY A 68 -36.14 1.34 -3.74
C GLY A 68 -37.65 1.60 -3.87
N ASN A 69 -38.25 2.21 -2.85
CA ASN A 69 -39.68 2.54 -2.80
C ASN A 69 -40.00 3.96 -3.32
N SER A 70 -39.15 4.50 -4.19
CA SER A 70 -39.31 5.85 -4.75
C SER A 70 -39.06 5.86 -6.26
N ALA A 71 -39.73 6.77 -6.95
CA ALA A 71 -39.60 6.98 -8.39
C ALA A 71 -39.35 8.46 -8.69
N ARG A 72 -38.22 8.75 -9.32
CA ARG A 72 -37.90 10.10 -9.80
C ARG A 72 -38.35 10.24 -11.25
N VAL A 73 -39.19 11.22 -11.53
CA VAL A 73 -39.72 11.50 -12.86
C VAL A 73 -39.11 12.80 -13.38
N ILE A 74 -38.32 12.65 -14.43
CA ILE A 74 -37.58 13.73 -15.10
C ILE A 74 -38.30 14.06 -16.40
N ILE A 75 -38.49 15.35 -16.65
CA ILE A 75 -39.21 15.84 -17.84
C ILE A 75 -38.19 16.11 -18.95
N ILE A 76 -38.37 15.45 -20.08
CA ILE A 76 -37.55 15.58 -21.28
C ILE A 76 -38.16 16.64 -22.20
N GLY A 77 -37.32 17.49 -22.81
CA GLY A 77 -37.77 18.55 -23.73
C GLY A 77 -38.06 19.91 -23.09
N GLY A 78 -37.90 20.07 -21.76
CA GLY A 78 -37.86 21.39 -21.11
C GLY A 78 -39.21 22.06 -20.83
N GLU A 79 -40.33 21.37 -21.09
CA GLU A 79 -41.67 21.91 -20.88
C GLU A 79 -42.37 21.30 -19.66
N LEU A 80 -42.45 22.06 -18.57
CA LEU A 80 -43.23 21.67 -17.37
C LEU A 80 -44.70 21.36 -17.68
N ARG A 81 -45.25 21.91 -18.77
CA ARG A 81 -46.63 21.64 -19.20
C ARG A 81 -46.87 20.17 -19.53
N ALA A 82 -45.82 19.42 -19.88
CA ALA A 82 -45.92 17.97 -20.10
C ALA A 82 -46.50 17.26 -18.87
N LEU A 83 -46.18 17.71 -17.64
CA LEU A 83 -46.75 17.15 -16.40
C LEU A 83 -48.27 17.14 -16.41
N SER A 84 -48.92 18.11 -17.07
CA SER A 84 -50.37 18.21 -17.15
C SER A 84 -50.99 16.96 -17.79
N GLY A 85 -50.33 16.38 -18.80
CA GLY A 85 -50.80 15.16 -19.46
C GLY A 85 -50.72 13.92 -18.54
N LEU A 86 -49.78 13.90 -17.60
CA LEU A 86 -49.64 12.81 -16.63
C LEU A 86 -50.60 12.93 -15.45
N VAL A 87 -50.87 14.15 -14.96
CA VAL A 87 -51.68 14.36 -13.74
C VAL A 87 -53.15 14.64 -14.03
N LEU A 88 -53.52 15.01 -15.26
CA LEU A 88 -54.91 15.20 -15.71
C LEU A 88 -55.20 14.32 -16.96
N PRO A 89 -55.12 12.98 -16.85
CA PRO A 89 -55.30 12.10 -17.99
C PRO A 89 -56.77 12.08 -18.47
N ILE A 90 -56.94 11.95 -19.79
CA ILE A 90 -58.21 11.64 -20.45
C ILE A 90 -57.95 10.31 -21.17
N PRO A 91 -58.34 9.12 -20.66
CA PRO A 91 -59.39 8.79 -19.67
C PRO A 91 -58.94 8.68 -18.20
N ARG A 92 -59.91 8.49 -17.29
CA ARG A 92 -59.93 8.87 -15.85
C ARG A 92 -58.96 8.20 -14.85
N GLN A 93 -58.13 7.23 -15.21
CA GLN A 93 -57.24 6.58 -14.21
C GLN A 93 -55.83 6.36 -14.76
N SER A 94 -54.90 7.21 -14.32
CA SER A 94 -53.45 6.96 -14.38
C SER A 94 -52.96 6.72 -12.96
N ASP A 95 -52.24 5.63 -12.72
CA ASP A 95 -51.63 5.35 -11.42
C ASP A 95 -50.67 6.47 -11.01
N PHE A 96 -49.98 7.10 -11.97
CA PHE A 96 -49.18 8.29 -11.71
C PHE A 96 -50.04 9.45 -11.20
N ALA A 97 -51.15 9.77 -11.89
CA ALA A 97 -52.05 10.84 -11.45
C ALA A 97 -52.59 10.57 -10.04
N ARG A 98 -52.98 9.33 -9.76
CA ARG A 98 -53.46 8.91 -8.44
C ARG A 98 -52.41 9.16 -7.37
N ILE A 99 -51.19 8.65 -7.56
CA ILE A 99 -50.08 8.82 -6.62
C ILE A 99 -49.75 10.30 -6.43
N PHE A 100 -49.64 11.06 -7.51
CA PHE A 100 -49.34 12.49 -7.47
C PHE A 100 -50.37 13.29 -6.67
N TRP A 101 -51.67 13.03 -6.86
CA TRP A 101 -52.72 13.77 -6.17
C TRP A 101 -52.95 13.31 -4.73
N GLU A 102 -52.84 12.01 -4.44
CA GLU A 102 -53.08 11.45 -3.10
C GLU A 102 -51.88 11.61 -2.16
N ARG A 103 -50.66 11.44 -2.68
CA ARG A 103 -49.42 11.43 -1.88
C ARG A 103 -48.55 12.66 -2.11
N GLY A 104 -48.76 13.37 -3.21
CA GLY A 104 -47.91 14.51 -3.55
C GLY A 104 -46.57 14.10 -4.16
N PHE A 105 -45.61 15.00 -4.08
CA PHE A 105 -44.25 14.79 -4.58
C PHE A 105 -43.24 15.62 -3.79
N THR A 106 -41.97 15.24 -3.91
CA THR A 106 -40.85 15.91 -3.24
C THR A 106 -39.92 16.57 -4.26
N LEU A 107 -39.50 17.79 -3.95
CA LEU A 107 -38.39 18.48 -4.61
C LEU A 107 -37.17 18.42 -3.71
N GLU A 108 -36.10 17.78 -4.18
CA GLU A 108 -34.80 17.69 -3.49
C GLU A 108 -33.87 18.79 -3.97
N GLU A 109 -32.81 19.09 -3.21
CA GLU A 109 -31.76 20.07 -3.50
C GLU A 109 -32.25 21.50 -3.82
N VAL A 110 -33.44 21.89 -3.36
CA VAL A 110 -33.91 23.29 -3.50
C VAL A 110 -33.24 24.20 -2.47
N SER A 111 -33.04 25.48 -2.78
CA SER A 111 -32.50 26.44 -1.79
C SER A 111 -33.47 26.66 -0.61
N SER A 112 -32.99 27.18 0.52
CA SER A 112 -33.87 27.50 1.66
C SER A 112 -34.97 28.46 1.24
N ASP A 113 -34.61 29.54 0.55
CA ASP A 113 -35.55 30.55 0.04
C ASP A 113 -36.60 29.94 -0.90
N GLN A 114 -36.21 29.00 -1.77
CA GLN A 114 -37.15 28.31 -2.66
C GLN A 114 -38.12 27.44 -1.87
N ALA A 115 -37.64 26.70 -0.86
CA ALA A 115 -38.45 25.81 -0.04
C ALA A 115 -39.45 26.59 0.83
N GLU A 116 -39.01 27.69 1.43
CA GLU A 116 -39.87 28.58 2.21
C GLU A 116 -40.89 29.29 1.32
N SER A 117 -40.47 29.80 0.17
CA SER A 117 -41.39 30.43 -0.79
C SER A 117 -42.44 29.46 -1.34
N LEU A 118 -42.07 28.19 -1.56
CA LEU A 118 -43.01 27.13 -1.90
C LEU A 118 -44.03 26.90 -0.78
N ARG A 119 -43.57 26.84 0.47
CA ARG A 119 -44.45 26.65 1.64
C ARG A 119 -45.45 27.79 1.78
N ASP A 120 -44.98 29.02 1.66
CA ASP A 120 -45.81 30.19 1.88
C ASP A 120 -46.80 30.42 0.72
N GLN A 121 -46.43 30.13 -0.53
CA GLN A 121 -47.30 30.37 -1.70
C GLN A 121 -48.29 29.23 -2.01
N LEU A 122 -48.04 28.02 -1.50
CA LEU A 122 -48.88 26.84 -1.75
C LEU A 122 -49.79 26.47 -0.57
N ASP A 123 -49.68 27.13 0.58
CA ASP A 123 -50.43 26.89 1.84
C ASP A 123 -51.93 26.60 1.68
N THR A 124 -52.56 27.27 0.72
CA THR A 124 -54.01 27.22 0.42
C THR A 124 -54.41 26.05 -0.46
N ILE A 125 -53.46 25.34 -1.09
CA ILE A 125 -53.72 24.19 -1.97
C ILE A 125 -52.95 22.92 -1.57
N ALA A 126 -51.87 23.05 -0.80
CA ALA A 126 -51.04 21.94 -0.36
C ALA A 126 -50.35 22.24 0.97
N ALA A 127 -50.19 21.21 1.80
CA ALA A 127 -49.25 21.22 2.89
C ALA A 127 -47.83 21.01 2.33
N VAL A 128 -46.92 21.95 2.62
CA VAL A 128 -45.52 21.84 2.22
C VAL A 128 -44.65 21.61 3.45
N THR A 129 -44.10 20.41 3.55
CA THR A 129 -43.14 20.06 4.60
C THR A 129 -41.73 20.36 4.10
N VAL A 130 -41.06 21.31 4.74
CA VAL A 130 -39.65 21.64 4.47
C VAL A 130 -38.78 20.92 5.47
N SER A 131 -37.82 20.13 4.97
CA SER A 131 -36.80 19.50 5.80
C SER A 131 -35.42 19.79 5.22
N PRO A 132 -34.35 19.73 6.04
CA PRO A 132 -33.00 19.76 5.51
C PRO A 132 -32.83 18.65 4.47
N ASP A 133 -32.15 18.97 3.37
CA ASP A 133 -31.74 17.93 2.42
C ASP A 133 -30.52 17.24 2.99
N ILE A 134 -30.76 16.43 4.01
CA ILE A 134 -29.74 15.51 4.49
C ILE A 134 -29.70 14.41 3.44
N ALA A 135 -28.95 14.65 2.36
CA ALA A 135 -28.38 13.55 1.60
C ALA A 135 -27.71 12.68 2.66
N GLN A 136 -28.33 11.56 3.02
CA GLN A 136 -27.77 10.67 4.03
C GLN A 136 -26.44 10.21 3.45
N ILE A 137 -25.36 10.87 3.86
CA ILE A 137 -24.01 10.41 3.63
C ILE A 137 -23.95 9.12 4.44
N ARG A 138 -24.09 8.01 3.73
CA ARG A 138 -23.91 6.70 4.33
C ARG A 138 -22.45 6.33 4.13
N ILE A 139 -21.86 5.80 5.18
CA ILE A 139 -20.56 5.15 5.07
C ILE A 139 -20.83 3.76 4.52
N TYR A 140 -20.29 3.51 3.34
CA TYR A 140 -20.24 2.20 2.72
C TYR A 140 -18.92 1.55 3.07
N THR A 141 -18.92 0.23 3.15
CA THR A 141 -17.75 -0.59 3.35
C THR A 141 -17.72 -1.64 2.26
N VAL A 142 -16.60 -1.74 1.55
CA VAL A 142 -16.27 -2.93 0.76
C VAL A 142 -15.08 -3.63 1.40
N SER A 143 -15.19 -4.94 1.58
CA SER A 143 -14.11 -5.79 2.07
C SER A 143 -14.06 -7.08 1.27
N GLY A 144 -12.93 -7.76 1.29
CA GLY A 144 -12.74 -9.02 0.58
C GLY A 144 -11.32 -9.50 0.71
N GLN A 145 -11.00 -10.56 -0.02
CA GLN A 145 -9.65 -11.08 -0.17
C GLN A 145 -9.18 -10.90 -1.62
N VAL A 146 -7.92 -10.50 -1.77
CA VAL A 146 -7.23 -10.51 -3.06
C VAL A 146 -6.47 -11.84 -3.16
N CYS A 147 -6.81 -12.64 -4.16
CA CYS A 147 -6.20 -13.94 -4.40
C CYS A 147 -5.52 -13.98 -5.76
N GLN A 148 -4.59 -14.92 -5.92
CA GLN A 148 -4.02 -15.28 -7.21
C GLN A 148 -4.91 -16.29 -7.95
N ASP A 149 -4.55 -16.61 -9.20
CA ASP A 149 -5.28 -17.55 -10.07
C ASP A 149 -5.48 -18.95 -9.47
N ASP A 150 -4.61 -19.37 -8.55
CA ASP A 150 -4.71 -20.66 -7.84
C ASP A 150 -5.57 -20.58 -6.56
N GLY A 151 -6.15 -19.42 -6.26
CA GLY A 151 -6.94 -19.15 -5.07
C GLY A 151 -6.13 -18.83 -3.82
N ALA A 152 -4.79 -18.87 -3.87
CA ALA A 152 -3.96 -18.47 -2.75
C ALA A 152 -4.05 -16.95 -2.51
N PRO A 153 -4.06 -16.48 -1.26
CA PRO A 153 -4.05 -15.04 -0.98
C PRO A 153 -2.80 -14.37 -1.53
N LEU A 154 -2.95 -13.14 -2.04
CA LEU A 154 -1.83 -12.31 -2.45
C LEU A 154 -1.13 -11.74 -1.21
N THR A 155 0.08 -12.24 -0.92
CA THR A 155 0.81 -11.91 0.32
C THR A 155 1.96 -10.91 0.13
N ALA A 156 2.04 -10.24 -1.02
CA ALA A 156 3.10 -9.30 -1.34
C ALA A 156 2.89 -7.91 -0.73
N ARG A 157 4.00 -7.20 -0.52
CA ARG A 157 4.04 -5.83 0.03
C ARG A 157 3.75 -4.81 -1.06
N GLY A 158 3.36 -3.60 -0.65
CA GLY A 158 3.20 -2.45 -1.56
C GLY A 158 1.88 -2.39 -2.34
N PHE A 159 1.06 -3.44 -2.32
CA PHE A 159 -0.24 -3.43 -2.99
C PHE A 159 -1.26 -2.57 -2.23
N THR A 160 -2.04 -1.78 -2.98
CA THR A 160 -3.13 -0.97 -2.44
C THR A 160 -4.45 -1.23 -3.16
N VAL A 161 -5.55 -1.16 -2.42
CA VAL A 161 -6.90 -1.35 -2.94
C VAL A 161 -7.66 -0.04 -2.89
N ARG A 162 -8.34 0.32 -3.99
CA ARG A 162 -9.18 1.52 -4.07
C ARG A 162 -10.55 1.21 -4.63
N ALA A 163 -11.57 1.79 -4.00
CA ALA A 163 -12.94 1.75 -4.48
C ALA A 163 -13.23 2.95 -5.40
N PHE A 164 -14.08 2.74 -6.39
CA PHE A 164 -14.59 3.77 -7.30
C PHE A 164 -16.08 3.56 -7.52
N ASP A 165 -16.80 4.64 -7.80
CA ASP A 165 -18.18 4.62 -8.31
C ASP A 165 -18.15 4.87 -9.81
N SER A 166 -18.61 3.91 -10.59
CA SER A 166 -18.69 4.01 -12.04
C SER A 166 -19.94 4.80 -12.44
N LEU A 167 -19.73 5.90 -13.15
CA LEU A 167 -20.81 6.75 -13.66
C LEU A 167 -20.76 6.80 -15.18
N PRO A 168 -21.88 6.53 -15.89
CA PRO A 168 -21.93 6.52 -17.35
C PRO A 168 -21.37 7.78 -18.03
N ALA A 169 -21.52 8.95 -17.40
CA ALA A 169 -21.11 10.24 -17.95
C ALA A 169 -19.79 10.80 -17.35
N ARG A 170 -19.27 10.22 -16.27
CA ARG A 170 -18.10 10.76 -15.54
C ARG A 170 -16.96 9.74 -15.37
N GLY A 171 -17.11 8.52 -15.87
CA GLY A 171 -16.12 7.47 -15.71
C GLY A 171 -16.05 6.97 -14.27
N LEU A 172 -14.84 6.69 -13.77
CA LEU A 172 -14.63 6.19 -12.41
C LEU A 172 -14.35 7.35 -11.45
N LEU A 173 -15.22 7.54 -10.47
CA LEU A 173 -15.00 8.50 -9.39
C LEU A 173 -14.42 7.77 -8.16
N PRO A 174 -13.23 8.14 -7.66
CA PRO A 174 -12.64 7.50 -6.50
C PRO A 174 -13.54 7.69 -5.28
N CYS A 175 -13.68 6.61 -4.52
CA CYS A 175 -14.48 6.52 -3.30
C CYS A 175 -13.54 6.25 -2.12
N GLY A 176 -13.46 7.20 -1.20
CA GLY A 176 -12.59 7.10 -0.03
C GLY A 176 -11.09 7.14 -0.36
N SER A 177 -10.29 6.77 0.63
CA SER A 177 -8.83 6.65 0.52
C SER A 177 -8.43 5.25 0.05
N ALA A 178 -7.22 5.11 -0.47
CA ALA A 178 -6.63 3.79 -0.71
C ALA A 178 -6.41 3.05 0.61
N ALA A 179 -6.64 1.74 0.62
CA ALA A 179 -6.30 0.85 1.72
C ALA A 179 -5.08 0.01 1.33
N ALA A 180 -4.14 -0.20 2.25
CA ALA A 180 -3.07 -1.17 2.04
C ALA A 180 -3.65 -2.59 2.09
N LEU A 181 -3.15 -3.47 1.23
CA LEU A 181 -3.46 -4.90 1.30
C LEU A 181 -2.83 -5.50 2.56
N GLN A 182 -3.58 -6.27 3.33
CA GLN A 182 -3.06 -6.93 4.53
C GLN A 182 -2.18 -8.14 4.16
N PRO A 183 -1.29 -8.61 5.05
CA PRO A 183 -0.42 -9.75 4.78
C PRO A 183 -1.13 -11.05 4.44
N ASP A 184 -2.40 -11.19 4.84
CA ASP A 184 -3.26 -12.33 4.52
C ASP A 184 -4.08 -12.13 3.23
N GLY A 185 -3.79 -11.09 2.45
CA GLY A 185 -4.52 -10.71 1.24
C GLY A 185 -5.87 -10.04 1.50
N SER A 186 -6.26 -9.80 2.76
CA SER A 186 -7.53 -9.14 3.04
C SER A 186 -7.44 -7.63 2.83
N TYR A 187 -8.58 -7.02 2.48
CA TYR A 187 -8.69 -5.57 2.36
C TYR A 187 -10.03 -5.07 2.90
N ARG A 188 -10.04 -3.79 3.27
CA ARG A 188 -11.25 -3.06 3.63
C ARG A 188 -11.14 -1.59 3.22
N VAL A 189 -12.12 -1.12 2.48
CA VAL A 189 -12.26 0.28 2.07
C VAL A 189 -13.58 0.81 2.59
N ASP A 190 -13.50 1.76 3.53
CA ASP A 190 -14.64 2.53 4.02
C ASP A 190 -14.72 3.84 3.23
N TYR A 191 -15.90 4.17 2.70
CA TYR A 191 -16.08 5.36 1.88
C TYR A 191 -17.46 6.00 2.07
N ALA A 192 -17.49 7.33 2.04
CA ALA A 192 -18.72 8.09 2.05
C ALA A 192 -19.34 8.09 0.65
N TRP A 193 -20.58 7.66 0.52
CA TRP A 193 -21.32 7.74 -0.73
C TRP A 193 -22.65 8.47 -0.54
N ARG A 194 -23.02 9.27 -1.55
CA ARG A 194 -24.25 10.05 -1.57
C ARG A 194 -25.15 9.50 -2.66
N SER A 195 -26.38 9.12 -2.28
CA SER A 195 -27.36 8.69 -3.27
C SER A 195 -27.68 9.82 -4.24
N ASN A 196 -27.55 9.51 -5.53
CA ASN A 196 -27.96 10.38 -6.63
C ASN A 196 -29.28 9.91 -7.27
N GLY A 197 -30.05 9.08 -6.55
CA GLY A 197 -31.22 8.34 -7.09
C GLY A 197 -30.90 6.91 -7.51
N ARG A 198 -29.68 6.41 -7.26
CA ARG A 198 -29.35 4.97 -7.29
C ARG A 198 -29.48 4.38 -5.88
N THR A 199 -29.67 3.06 -5.81
CA THR A 199 -29.73 2.30 -4.55
C THR A 199 -28.34 2.06 -3.93
N GLY A 200 -27.27 2.21 -4.71
CA GLY A 200 -25.88 2.14 -4.28
C GLY A 200 -24.94 2.62 -5.39
N PRO A 201 -23.63 2.71 -5.10
CA PRO A 201 -22.62 2.96 -6.13
C PRO A 201 -22.54 1.78 -7.10
N ASP A 202 -22.21 2.06 -8.36
CA ASP A 202 -21.79 1.00 -9.28
C ASP A 202 -20.31 0.77 -9.03
N LEU A 203 -20.05 -0.02 -8.00
CA LEU A 203 -18.76 -0.17 -7.37
C LEU A 203 -17.77 -0.85 -8.32
N VAL A 204 -16.59 -0.25 -8.42
CA VAL A 204 -15.41 -0.82 -9.07
C VAL A 204 -14.29 -0.80 -8.04
N VAL A 205 -13.73 -1.96 -7.73
CA VAL A 205 -12.59 -2.07 -6.82
C VAL A 205 -11.37 -2.45 -7.64
N ARG A 206 -10.30 -1.68 -7.52
CA ARG A 206 -9.03 -1.92 -8.22
C ARG A 206 -7.91 -2.17 -7.23
N VAL A 207 -7.06 -3.13 -7.57
CA VAL A 207 -5.80 -3.41 -6.88
C VAL A 207 -4.68 -2.75 -7.69
N PHE A 208 -3.82 -2.04 -7.00
CA PHE A 208 -2.68 -1.33 -7.56
C PHE A 208 -1.37 -1.90 -6.99
N ASP A 209 -0.35 -2.01 -7.83
CA ASP A 209 1.03 -2.28 -7.39
C ASP A 209 1.71 -1.04 -6.81
N ALA A 210 2.99 -1.17 -6.46
CA ALA A 210 3.80 -0.09 -5.88
C ALA A 210 3.99 1.08 -6.85
N GLU A 211 4.03 0.80 -8.16
CA GLU A 211 4.14 1.75 -9.26
C GLU A 211 2.80 2.45 -9.60
N ARG A 212 1.72 2.08 -8.89
CA ARG A 212 0.35 2.57 -9.08
C ARG A 212 -0.28 2.13 -10.41
N SER A 213 0.20 1.05 -11.01
CA SER A 213 -0.45 0.38 -12.12
C SER A 213 -1.57 -0.54 -11.60
N VAL A 214 -2.63 -0.70 -12.39
CA VAL A 214 -3.76 -1.56 -12.02
C VAL A 214 -3.41 -3.01 -12.36
N VAL A 215 -3.38 -3.88 -11.35
CA VAL A 215 -3.10 -5.32 -11.53
C VAL A 215 -4.37 -6.17 -11.54
N ALA A 216 -5.46 -5.70 -10.92
CA ALA A 216 -6.74 -6.38 -10.94
C ALA A 216 -7.92 -5.42 -10.73
N GLU A 217 -9.09 -5.83 -11.18
CA GLU A 217 -10.34 -5.08 -11.04
C GLU A 217 -11.51 -6.04 -10.81
N SER A 218 -12.41 -5.67 -9.90
CA SER A 218 -13.71 -6.34 -9.72
C SER A 218 -14.83 -5.31 -9.69
N ARG A 219 -16.03 -5.72 -10.10
CA ARG A 219 -17.18 -4.83 -10.30
C ARG A 219 -18.43 -5.35 -9.61
N LYS A 220 -19.16 -4.47 -8.95
CA LYS A 220 -20.45 -4.74 -8.34
C LYS A 220 -21.45 -3.61 -8.62
N PRO A 221 -22.45 -3.81 -9.50
CA PRO A 221 -23.47 -2.80 -9.73
C PRO A 221 -24.36 -2.64 -8.49
N SER A 222 -24.77 -1.41 -8.20
CA SER A 222 -25.68 -1.10 -7.09
C SER A 222 -25.29 -1.75 -5.75
N ALA A 223 -24.02 -1.59 -5.35
CA ALA A 223 -23.46 -2.23 -4.16
C ALA A 223 -24.21 -1.88 -2.86
N ALA A 224 -24.29 -2.85 -1.95
CA ALA A 224 -24.89 -2.66 -0.64
C ALA A 224 -24.01 -1.79 0.27
N ILE A 225 -24.57 -1.33 1.39
CA ILE A 225 -23.82 -0.53 2.40
C ILE A 225 -22.62 -1.30 2.94
N GLN A 226 -22.77 -2.62 3.11
CA GLN A 226 -21.67 -3.54 3.40
C GLN A 226 -21.61 -4.52 2.25
N GLU A 227 -20.51 -4.49 1.50
CA GLU A 227 -20.29 -5.36 0.35
C GLU A 227 -19.07 -6.24 0.59
N PHE A 228 -19.21 -7.53 0.27
CA PHE A 228 -18.10 -8.45 0.25
C PHE A 228 -17.75 -8.75 -1.21
N LEU A 229 -16.50 -8.51 -1.61
CA LEU A 229 -16.06 -8.64 -2.99
C LEU A 229 -14.63 -9.17 -3.04
N ASP A 230 -14.45 -10.43 -3.38
CA ASP A 230 -13.12 -10.97 -3.64
C ASP A 230 -12.60 -10.53 -5.01
N ILE A 231 -11.28 -10.47 -5.14
CA ILE A 231 -10.59 -10.02 -6.35
C ILE A 231 -9.52 -11.04 -6.71
N THR A 232 -9.54 -11.54 -7.95
CA THR A 232 -8.48 -12.39 -8.47
C THR A 232 -7.49 -11.55 -9.27
N VAL A 233 -6.20 -11.69 -8.98
CA VAL A 233 -5.11 -11.11 -9.77
C VAL A 233 -4.61 -12.15 -10.75
N GLU A 234 -4.85 -11.91 -12.03
CA GLU A 234 -4.43 -12.79 -13.11
C GLU A 234 -2.98 -12.53 -13.52
N ALA A 235 -2.26 -13.59 -13.87
CA ALA A 235 -0.93 -13.52 -14.49
C ALA A 235 0.17 -12.81 -13.65
N LEU A 236 -0.08 -12.50 -12.37
CA LEU A 236 0.91 -11.93 -11.46
C LEU A 236 1.66 -13.05 -10.72
N CYS A 237 2.97 -13.05 -10.89
CA CYS A 237 3.91 -13.89 -10.15
C CYS A 237 4.78 -13.01 -9.25
N ILE A 238 5.29 -13.59 -8.16
CA ILE A 238 6.13 -12.91 -7.19
C ILE A 238 7.28 -13.84 -6.81
N VAL A 239 8.50 -13.33 -6.86
CA VAL A 239 9.65 -13.93 -6.18
C VAL A 239 10.11 -13.03 -5.05
N ARG A 240 10.43 -13.62 -3.90
CA ARG A 240 10.96 -12.91 -2.74
C ARG A 240 12.00 -13.74 -2.01
N GLY A 241 12.76 -13.09 -1.14
CA GLY A 241 13.71 -13.77 -0.28
C GLY A 241 14.60 -12.79 0.44
N ARG A 242 15.70 -13.30 1.00
CA ARG A 242 16.72 -12.50 1.66
C ARG A 242 18.10 -12.75 1.08
N THR A 243 18.89 -11.70 0.97
CA THR A 243 20.32 -11.73 0.70
C THR A 243 21.11 -11.67 2.00
N ARG A 244 22.14 -12.50 2.12
CA ARG A 244 22.98 -12.59 3.32
C ARG A 244 24.47 -12.62 2.99
N TYR A 245 25.26 -12.11 3.91
CA TYR A 245 26.70 -12.39 3.99
C TYR A 245 26.96 -13.84 4.42
N PRO A 246 28.18 -14.38 4.22
CA PRO A 246 28.51 -15.75 4.59
C PRO A 246 28.40 -16.08 6.10
N ASP A 247 28.43 -15.06 6.94
CA ASP A 247 28.22 -15.18 8.39
C ASP A 247 26.73 -15.17 8.78
N GLY A 248 25.83 -15.05 7.80
CA GLY A 248 24.38 -15.00 7.97
C GLY A 248 23.80 -13.60 8.18
N ALA A 249 24.63 -12.56 8.29
CA ALA A 249 24.17 -11.18 8.46
C ALA A 249 23.38 -10.71 7.21
N PRO A 250 22.34 -9.87 7.36
CA PRO A 250 21.61 -9.31 6.23
C PRO A 250 22.51 -8.50 5.29
N LEU A 251 22.30 -8.64 3.98
CA LEU A 251 23.00 -7.86 2.95
C LEU A 251 22.06 -6.82 2.33
N PRO A 252 22.07 -5.56 2.81
CA PRO A 252 21.24 -4.50 2.27
C PRO A 252 21.86 -3.83 1.03
N ASN A 253 21.06 -3.03 0.31
CA ASN A 253 21.51 -2.16 -0.77
C ASN A 253 22.19 -2.85 -1.97
N VAL A 254 21.88 -4.11 -2.26
CA VAL A 254 22.33 -4.80 -3.47
C VAL A 254 21.23 -4.91 -4.51
N ILE A 255 21.59 -4.99 -5.79
CA ILE A 255 20.62 -5.08 -6.88
C ILE A 255 20.29 -6.54 -7.12
N VAL A 256 19.02 -6.92 -6.94
CA VAL A 256 18.52 -8.27 -7.22
C VAL A 256 17.72 -8.25 -8.51
N ARG A 257 18.04 -9.17 -9.43
CA ARG A 257 17.36 -9.32 -10.71
C ARG A 257 16.80 -10.73 -10.85
N ALA A 258 15.54 -10.82 -11.28
CA ALA A 258 14.87 -12.06 -11.57
C ALA A 258 14.83 -12.30 -13.08
N PHE A 259 15.18 -13.51 -13.52
CA PHE A 259 15.16 -13.88 -14.93
C PHE A 259 14.37 -15.17 -15.16
N ASP A 260 13.70 -15.25 -16.31
CA ASP A 260 13.23 -16.50 -16.89
C ASP A 260 14.36 -17.09 -17.74
N ARG A 261 14.79 -18.32 -17.42
CA ARG A 261 15.89 -19.02 -18.06
C ARG A 261 15.37 -19.99 -19.11
N ASP A 262 15.57 -19.63 -20.38
CA ASP A 262 15.44 -20.57 -21.48
C ASP A 262 16.74 -21.36 -21.71
N LEU A 263 16.70 -22.32 -22.64
CA LEU A 263 17.84 -23.18 -22.97
C LEU A 263 19.15 -22.41 -23.22
N ARG A 264 19.08 -21.21 -23.82
CA ARG A 264 20.25 -20.40 -24.23
C ARG A 264 20.08 -18.90 -24.03
N SER A 265 19.02 -18.45 -23.39
CA SER A 265 18.72 -17.03 -23.18
C SER A 265 18.11 -16.80 -21.81
N GLU A 266 18.30 -15.59 -21.29
CA GLU A 266 17.64 -15.11 -20.08
C GLU A 266 16.79 -13.90 -20.45
N ILE A 267 15.58 -13.83 -19.90
CA ILE A 267 14.71 -12.66 -20.00
C ILE A 267 14.58 -12.05 -18.62
N LEU A 268 14.93 -10.77 -18.51
CA LEU A 268 14.72 -10.02 -17.29
C LEU A 268 13.22 -9.87 -17.02
N LEU A 269 12.77 -10.40 -15.89
CA LEU A 269 11.39 -10.32 -15.42
C LEU A 269 11.17 -9.06 -14.59
N GLY A 270 12.17 -8.70 -13.77
CA GLY A 270 12.15 -7.52 -12.93
C GLY A 270 13.41 -7.40 -12.09
N GLN A 271 13.53 -6.27 -11.39
CA GLN A 271 14.65 -6.01 -10.48
C GLN A 271 14.21 -5.17 -9.29
N THR A 272 14.95 -5.26 -8.19
CA THR A 272 14.76 -4.45 -6.99
C THR A 272 16.07 -4.26 -6.24
N VAL A 273 16.07 -3.39 -5.23
CA VAL A 273 17.19 -3.23 -4.29
C VAL A 273 16.77 -3.81 -2.95
N THR A 274 17.64 -4.57 -2.31
CA THR A 274 17.36 -5.17 -1.00
C THR A 274 17.24 -4.11 0.09
N ASP A 275 16.27 -4.28 0.98
CA ASP A 275 16.09 -3.39 2.13
C ASP A 275 17.13 -3.62 3.24
N ALA A 276 17.00 -2.92 4.37
CA ALA A 276 17.91 -3.02 5.52
C ALA A 276 18.00 -4.44 6.11
N ASP A 277 16.96 -5.27 5.96
CA ASP A 277 16.92 -6.66 6.42
C ASP A 277 17.42 -7.64 5.34
N GLY A 278 18.01 -7.11 4.26
CA GLY A 278 18.41 -7.87 3.08
C GLY A 278 17.22 -8.46 2.32
N PHE A 279 15.99 -8.04 2.62
CA PHE A 279 14.80 -8.60 1.99
C PHE A 279 14.60 -7.98 0.60
N TYR A 280 14.18 -8.82 -0.34
CA TYR A 280 13.79 -8.41 -1.68
C TYR A 280 12.46 -9.06 -2.07
N GLU A 281 11.70 -8.35 -2.90
CA GLU A 281 10.48 -8.84 -3.54
C GLU A 281 10.40 -8.25 -4.94
N ILE A 282 10.16 -9.11 -5.94
CA ILE A 282 10.09 -8.75 -7.35
C ILE A 282 8.77 -9.30 -7.91
N PRO A 283 7.74 -8.45 -8.11
CA PRO A 283 6.57 -8.82 -8.89
C PRO A 283 6.93 -8.88 -10.38
N TYR A 284 6.37 -9.86 -11.10
CA TYR A 284 6.51 -10.02 -12.54
C TYR A 284 5.27 -10.65 -13.15
N ASN A 285 5.09 -10.52 -14.47
CA ASN A 285 3.90 -10.98 -15.18
C ASN A 285 4.22 -12.10 -16.17
N THR A 286 3.34 -13.10 -16.29
CA THR A 286 3.51 -14.21 -17.24
C THR A 286 3.54 -13.77 -18.70
N GLY A 287 3.02 -12.59 -19.03
CA GLY A 287 3.09 -11.99 -20.36
C GLY A 287 4.49 -11.57 -20.80
N GLN A 288 5.48 -11.57 -19.90
CA GLN A 288 6.89 -11.25 -20.19
C GLN A 288 7.69 -12.45 -20.71
N PHE A 289 7.15 -13.67 -20.65
CA PHE A 289 7.89 -14.87 -21.03
C PHE A 289 8.10 -14.94 -22.56
N SER A 290 9.27 -15.43 -23.00
CA SER A 290 9.63 -15.65 -24.43
C SER A 290 8.68 -16.61 -25.13
N THR A 291 8.15 -17.56 -24.37
CA THR A 291 7.41 -18.73 -24.84
C THR A 291 6.02 -18.74 -24.21
N LYS A 292 5.06 -19.46 -24.81
CA LYS A 292 3.70 -19.65 -24.22
C LYS A 292 3.71 -20.53 -22.95
N LYS A 293 4.78 -20.50 -22.16
CA LYS A 293 4.84 -21.16 -20.86
C LYS A 293 3.88 -20.45 -19.91
N ALA A 294 3.25 -21.22 -19.02
CA ALA A 294 2.45 -20.67 -17.94
C ALA A 294 3.31 -20.26 -16.73
N ARG A 295 4.57 -20.72 -16.67
CA ARG A 295 5.47 -20.63 -15.51
C ARG A 295 6.90 -20.33 -15.97
N ALA A 296 7.59 -19.49 -15.21
CA ALA A 296 9.00 -19.19 -15.45
C ALA A 296 9.90 -20.31 -14.93
N ASP A 297 11.03 -20.52 -15.61
CA ASP A 297 12.18 -21.25 -15.08
C ASP A 297 13.10 -20.22 -14.42
N LEU A 298 12.91 -20.00 -13.13
CA LEU A 298 13.38 -18.81 -12.43
C LEU A 298 14.85 -18.94 -12.01
N ILE A 299 15.65 -17.92 -12.32
CA ILE A 299 17.00 -17.74 -11.76
C ILE A 299 17.13 -16.31 -11.21
N ILE A 300 17.71 -16.19 -10.02
CA ILE A 300 17.94 -14.92 -9.35
C ILE A 300 19.43 -14.62 -9.36
N ARG A 301 19.79 -13.40 -9.74
CA ARG A 301 21.17 -12.90 -9.72
C ARG A 301 21.23 -11.64 -8.87
N VAL A 302 22.28 -11.55 -8.06
CA VAL A 302 22.56 -10.40 -7.20
C VAL A 302 23.81 -9.71 -7.72
N PHE A 303 23.73 -8.39 -7.86
CA PHE A 303 24.80 -7.54 -8.37
C PHE A 303 25.18 -6.52 -7.30
N GLU A 304 26.46 -6.16 -7.27
CA GLU A 304 26.93 -5.02 -6.49
C GLU A 304 26.22 -3.73 -6.95
N PRO A 305 25.85 -2.82 -6.03
CA PRO A 305 25.38 -1.49 -6.41
C PRO A 305 26.47 -0.77 -7.20
N ASP A 306 26.11 -0.14 -8.31
CA ASP A 306 27.06 0.63 -9.09
C ASP A 306 27.61 1.79 -8.23
N SER A 307 28.93 1.82 -8.02
CA SER A 307 29.59 2.74 -7.08
C SER A 307 29.65 4.20 -7.58
N GLY A 308 28.96 4.52 -8.68
CA GLY A 308 28.77 5.87 -9.13
C GLY A 308 27.62 6.01 -10.11
N MET A 309 26.50 6.57 -9.65
CA MET A 309 25.73 7.64 -10.28
C MET A 309 24.35 7.72 -9.61
N GLU A 310 24.23 8.61 -8.61
CA GLU A 310 22.93 9.18 -8.29
C GLU A 310 22.35 9.85 -9.55
N GLY A 311 21.26 9.28 -10.07
CA GLY A 311 20.40 9.95 -11.03
C GLY A 311 20.85 9.89 -12.49
N GLN A 312 20.50 8.80 -13.19
CA GLN A 312 19.99 8.85 -14.56
C GLN A 312 19.27 7.54 -14.92
N GLY A 313 18.29 7.67 -15.79
CA GLY A 313 17.18 6.74 -15.95
C GLY A 313 17.57 5.35 -16.43
N ALA A 314 16.83 4.37 -15.91
CA ALA A 314 16.86 2.99 -16.33
C ALA A 314 16.35 2.84 -17.77
N GLU A 315 17.25 2.88 -18.74
CA GLU A 315 17.02 2.28 -20.05
C GLU A 315 18.30 1.58 -20.54
N GLY A 316 18.24 0.25 -20.60
CA GLY A 316 18.98 -0.53 -21.59
C GLY A 316 20.43 -0.89 -21.29
N GLY A 317 20.63 -2.01 -20.59
CA GLY A 317 21.69 -2.96 -20.89
C GLY A 317 23.06 -2.74 -20.22
N ALA A 318 23.49 -3.78 -19.50
CA ALA A 318 24.88 -4.13 -19.18
C ALA A 318 25.65 -3.38 -18.07
N ASP A 319 25.10 -2.37 -17.38
CA ASP A 319 25.76 -1.75 -16.20
C ASP A 319 25.02 -2.09 -14.90
N GLY A 320 25.13 -3.34 -14.46
CA GLY A 320 25.07 -3.64 -13.03
C GLY A 320 26.50 -3.87 -12.56
N GLY A 321 26.82 -3.59 -11.29
CA GLY A 321 28.12 -3.97 -10.70
C GLY A 321 28.41 -5.47 -10.85
N GLU A 322 29.56 -5.94 -10.39
CA GLU A 322 29.94 -7.37 -10.53
C GLU A 322 28.84 -8.29 -9.96
N GLU A 323 28.60 -9.45 -10.58
CA GLU A 323 27.68 -10.46 -10.02
C GLU A 323 28.29 -11.06 -8.76
N ILE A 324 27.57 -10.98 -7.64
CA ILE A 324 28.07 -11.38 -6.32
C ILE A 324 27.40 -12.66 -5.79
N ALA A 325 26.21 -13.00 -6.30
CA ALA A 325 25.52 -14.26 -6.01
C ALA A 325 24.56 -14.65 -7.13
N VAL A 326 24.29 -15.95 -7.24
CA VAL A 326 23.32 -16.53 -8.18
C VAL A 326 22.61 -17.71 -7.53
N SER A 327 21.30 -17.85 -7.76
CA SER A 327 20.52 -19.00 -7.29
C SER A 327 20.67 -20.20 -8.22
N ASP A 328 20.28 -21.38 -7.73
CA ASP A 328 19.90 -22.48 -8.61
C ASP A 328 18.67 -22.09 -9.46
N ILE A 329 18.48 -22.81 -10.57
CA ILE A 329 17.31 -22.65 -11.42
C ILE A 329 16.11 -23.35 -10.78
N VAL A 330 15.02 -22.61 -10.54
CA VAL A 330 13.73 -23.15 -10.12
C VAL A 330 12.83 -23.34 -11.33
N PHE A 331 12.76 -24.58 -11.83
CA PHE A 331 11.91 -24.90 -12.98
C PHE A 331 10.42 -24.79 -12.64
N ASN A 332 9.65 -24.18 -13.55
CA ASN A 332 8.21 -23.96 -13.41
C ASN A 332 7.81 -23.36 -12.05
N ALA A 333 8.44 -22.26 -11.66
CA ALA A 333 8.23 -21.63 -10.37
C ALA A 333 6.73 -21.34 -10.08
N PRO A 334 6.24 -21.59 -8.86
CA PRO A 334 4.88 -21.24 -8.43
C PRO A 334 4.60 -19.73 -8.51
N LEU A 335 3.34 -19.31 -8.39
CA LEU A 335 2.97 -17.88 -8.47
C LEU A 335 3.61 -17.05 -7.35
N GLN A 336 3.98 -17.68 -6.24
CA GLN A 336 4.75 -17.08 -5.15
C GLN A 336 5.92 -18.00 -4.80
N GLN A 337 7.13 -17.56 -5.12
CA GLN A 337 8.36 -18.31 -4.91
C GLN A 337 9.25 -17.61 -3.87
N ALA A 338 9.82 -18.39 -2.95
CA ALA A 338 10.80 -17.92 -1.98
C ALA A 338 12.20 -18.44 -2.35
N ILE A 339 13.20 -17.56 -2.47
CA ILE A 339 14.59 -17.91 -2.75
C ILE A 339 15.49 -17.04 -1.88
N ASP A 340 16.14 -17.62 -0.88
CA ASP A 340 17.18 -16.92 -0.12
C ASP A 340 18.53 -17.11 -0.81
N LEU A 341 19.39 -16.09 -0.72
CA LEU A 341 20.70 -16.03 -1.38
C LEU A 341 21.77 -15.67 -0.36
N GLU A 342 22.89 -16.37 -0.42
CA GLU A 342 24.11 -16.05 0.30
C GLU A 342 25.17 -15.59 -0.71
N ILE A 343 26.04 -14.67 -0.33
CA ILE A 343 27.14 -14.25 -1.21
C ILE A 343 28.04 -15.44 -1.51
N THR A 344 28.27 -15.69 -2.79
CA THR A 344 29.18 -16.75 -3.27
C THR A 344 30.48 -16.20 -3.85
N SER A 345 30.54 -14.90 -4.15
CA SER A 345 31.74 -14.28 -4.73
C SER A 345 32.77 -13.95 -3.65
N SER A 346 33.93 -14.60 -3.72
CA SER A 346 35.08 -14.30 -2.84
C SER A 346 35.69 -12.90 -3.08
N LYS A 347 35.30 -12.22 -4.16
CA LYS A 347 35.75 -10.86 -4.48
C LYS A 347 34.91 -9.79 -3.81
N PHE A 348 33.64 -10.10 -3.50
CA PHE A 348 32.74 -9.18 -2.83
C PHE A 348 32.43 -9.71 -1.43
N LEU A 349 33.29 -9.38 -0.47
CA LEU A 349 33.05 -9.74 0.93
C LEU A 349 32.20 -8.67 1.64
N GLY A 350 32.12 -7.46 1.09
CA GLY A 350 31.52 -6.27 1.71
C GLY A 350 32.27 -5.80 2.96
N PRO A 351 31.70 -4.87 3.74
CA PRO A 351 32.25 -4.47 5.03
C PRO A 351 32.45 -5.69 5.93
N SER A 352 33.51 -5.72 6.71
CA SER A 352 33.78 -6.77 7.68
C SER A 352 32.75 -6.81 8.80
N GLU A 353 32.67 -7.91 9.55
CA GLU A 353 31.79 -8.03 10.72
C GLU A 353 32.02 -6.89 11.72
N TYR A 354 33.28 -6.55 12.00
CA TYR A 354 33.63 -5.42 12.84
C TYR A 354 33.06 -4.09 12.31
N GLU A 355 33.24 -3.80 11.01
CA GLU A 355 32.70 -2.58 10.39
C GLU A 355 31.17 -2.54 10.47
N ARG A 356 30.49 -3.66 10.20
CA ARG A 356 29.03 -3.77 10.33
C ARG A 356 28.56 -3.51 11.76
N HIS A 357 29.23 -4.08 12.76
CA HIS A 357 28.89 -3.85 14.17
C HIS A 357 29.09 -2.38 14.55
N MET A 358 30.22 -1.77 14.14
CA MET A 358 30.46 -0.36 14.42
C MET A 358 29.42 0.55 13.76
N ASP A 359 29.01 0.26 12.53
CA ASP A 359 27.96 1.01 11.82
C ASP A 359 26.58 0.86 12.46
N GLU A 360 26.21 -0.34 12.92
CA GLU A 360 24.95 -0.60 13.63
C GLU A 360 24.93 0.08 15.02
N LEU A 361 26.07 0.12 15.71
CA LEU A 361 26.20 0.73 17.04
C LEU A 361 26.24 2.25 17.01
N LYS A 362 26.86 2.85 16.00
CA LYS A 362 27.06 4.30 15.87
C LYS A 362 25.81 5.15 16.13
N PRO A 363 24.63 4.88 15.54
CA PRO A 363 23.42 5.66 15.82
C PRO A 363 22.83 5.42 17.22
N LEU A 364 23.18 4.31 17.89
CA LEU A 364 22.62 3.92 19.19
C LEU A 364 23.44 4.46 20.37
N ILE A 365 24.76 4.51 20.24
CA ILE A 365 25.67 5.01 21.28
C ILE A 365 25.75 6.55 21.30
N GLY A 366 25.32 7.21 20.23
CA GLY A 366 25.30 8.67 20.15
C GLY A 366 26.71 9.27 20.23
N ASN A 367 26.97 10.06 21.28
CA ASN A 367 28.27 10.69 21.52
C ASN A 367 29.12 9.94 22.57
N GLU A 368 28.59 8.88 23.18
CA GLU A 368 29.34 8.12 24.18
C GLU A 368 30.39 7.25 23.49
N PRO A 369 31.65 7.29 23.95
CA PRO A 369 32.71 6.50 23.35
C PRO A 369 32.53 5.01 23.66
N ALA A 370 32.70 4.16 22.65
CA ALA A 370 32.48 2.71 22.77
C ALA A 370 33.32 2.04 23.89
N GLN A 371 34.48 2.60 24.22
CA GLN A 371 35.34 2.11 25.30
C GLN A 371 34.76 2.33 26.72
N GLU A 372 33.81 3.25 26.89
CA GLU A 372 33.18 3.58 28.19
C GLU A 372 31.85 2.84 28.43
N LEU A 373 31.40 2.01 27.48
CA LEU A 373 30.14 1.27 27.60
C LEU A 373 30.17 0.28 28.77
N THR A 374 29.17 0.35 29.65
CA THR A 374 29.00 -0.56 30.78
C THR A 374 28.32 -1.87 30.36
N ASP A 375 28.34 -2.89 31.21
CA ASP A 375 27.62 -4.15 30.93
C ASP A 375 26.10 -3.94 30.81
N ASP A 376 25.55 -2.97 31.51
CA ASP A 376 24.13 -2.58 31.37
C ASP A 376 23.86 -1.96 29.99
N ASP A 377 24.80 -1.16 29.47
CA ASP A 377 24.71 -0.62 28.11
C ASP A 377 24.82 -1.74 27.06
N LEU A 378 25.71 -2.71 27.27
CA LEU A 378 25.83 -3.87 26.38
C LEU A 378 24.55 -4.72 26.38
N ASN A 379 23.93 -4.93 27.54
CA ASN A 379 22.63 -5.61 27.64
C ASN A 379 21.52 -4.84 26.92
N PHE A 380 21.51 -3.51 27.05
CA PHE A 380 20.57 -2.66 26.31
C PHE A 380 20.79 -2.77 24.80
N LEU A 381 22.04 -2.67 24.34
CA LEU A 381 22.40 -2.76 22.92
C LEU A 381 22.08 -4.14 22.35
N ASN A 382 22.37 -5.22 23.08
CA ASN A 382 22.01 -6.58 22.68
C ASN A 382 20.49 -6.76 22.48
N GLY A 383 19.66 -6.03 23.24
CA GLY A 383 18.20 -6.01 23.05
C GLY A 383 17.71 -5.12 21.90
N LYS A 384 18.58 -4.27 21.35
CA LYS A 384 18.28 -3.34 20.24
C LYS A 384 18.88 -3.77 18.91
N THR A 385 19.97 -4.52 18.95
CA THR A 385 20.70 -4.99 17.77
C THR A 385 20.57 -6.49 17.62
N SER A 386 21.08 -7.01 16.51
CA SER A 386 21.23 -8.46 16.32
C SER A 386 22.57 -9.01 16.85
N ILE A 387 23.37 -8.18 17.50
CA ILE A 387 24.75 -8.49 17.93
C ILE A 387 24.73 -9.19 19.29
N SER A 388 25.45 -10.30 19.42
CA SER A 388 25.55 -11.03 20.70
C SER A 388 26.28 -10.22 21.78
N PHE A 389 25.92 -10.44 23.06
CA PHE A 389 26.61 -9.80 24.19
C PHE A 389 28.12 -10.04 24.15
N GLU A 390 28.55 -11.23 23.75
CA GLU A 390 29.96 -11.59 23.59
C GLU A 390 30.68 -10.75 22.53
N GLN A 391 30.07 -10.58 21.34
CA GLN A 391 30.65 -9.74 20.29
C GLN A 391 30.65 -8.26 20.69
N LEU A 392 29.61 -7.77 21.35
CA LEU A 392 29.58 -6.42 21.91
C LEU A 392 30.70 -6.22 22.94
N HIS A 393 30.95 -7.23 23.78
CA HIS A 393 32.06 -7.24 24.72
C HIS A 393 33.41 -7.16 24.00
N TYR A 394 33.59 -7.88 22.90
CA TYR A 394 34.81 -7.81 22.09
C TYR A 394 35.00 -6.44 21.42
N VAL A 395 33.94 -5.82 20.90
CA VAL A 395 34.01 -4.45 20.36
C VAL A 395 34.42 -3.46 21.45
N ARG A 396 33.85 -3.57 22.66
CA ARG A 396 34.25 -2.73 23.79
C ARG A 396 35.72 -2.94 24.17
N LEU A 397 36.18 -4.18 24.28
CA LEU A 397 37.57 -4.47 24.61
C LEU A 397 38.54 -3.94 23.54
N ASP A 398 38.21 -4.13 22.26
CA ASP A 398 39.00 -3.62 21.15
C ASP A 398 39.13 -2.10 21.22
N THR A 399 38.02 -1.39 21.40
CA THR A 399 38.02 0.08 21.52
C THR A 399 38.76 0.56 22.77
N GLN A 400 38.67 -0.14 23.90
CA GLN A 400 39.48 0.14 25.10
C GLN A 400 40.97 -0.01 24.83
N TRP A 401 41.36 -1.07 24.12
CA TRP A 401 42.76 -1.37 23.83
C TRP A 401 43.35 -0.44 22.77
N SER A 402 42.58 -0.10 21.74
CA SER A 402 42.95 0.93 20.77
C SER A 402 43.15 2.29 21.43
N PHE A 403 42.31 2.64 22.42
CA PHE A 403 42.47 3.89 23.16
C PHE A 403 43.68 3.86 24.11
N GLN A 404 43.84 2.78 24.88
CA GLN A 404 44.85 2.71 25.94
C GLN A 404 46.27 2.42 25.42
N TYR A 405 46.38 1.61 24.38
CA TYR A 405 47.66 1.09 23.86
C TYR A 405 47.93 1.49 22.42
N GLU A 406 47.07 2.35 21.84
CA GLU A 406 47.17 2.82 20.45
C GLU A 406 47.17 1.67 19.42
N LEU A 407 46.62 0.50 19.78
CA LEU A 407 46.50 -0.63 18.86
C LEU A 407 45.54 -0.31 17.71
N GLU A 408 45.88 -0.79 16.53
CA GLU A 408 45.02 -0.65 15.34
C GLU A 408 43.62 -1.24 15.64
N PRO A 409 42.53 -0.47 15.40
CA PRO A 409 41.17 -0.95 15.60
C PRO A 409 40.89 -2.25 14.86
N ALA A 410 39.97 -3.06 15.39
CA ALA A 410 39.61 -4.39 14.94
C ALA A 410 40.66 -5.50 15.15
N VAL A 411 41.93 -5.19 15.48
CA VAL A 411 42.96 -6.22 15.67
C VAL A 411 42.65 -7.08 16.89
N ALA A 412 42.34 -6.46 18.03
CA ALA A 412 42.01 -7.20 19.25
C ALA A 412 40.69 -7.96 19.09
N TYR A 413 39.69 -7.32 18.45
CA TYR A 413 38.45 -7.96 18.05
C TYR A 413 38.71 -9.26 17.24
N GLY A 414 39.59 -9.16 16.23
CA GLY A 414 39.99 -10.27 15.39
C GLY A 414 40.64 -11.42 16.15
N PHE A 415 41.42 -11.15 17.19
CA PHE A 415 41.98 -12.20 18.05
C PHE A 415 40.89 -12.91 18.86
N PHE A 416 40.02 -12.13 19.52
CA PHE A 416 38.98 -12.69 20.40
C PHE A 416 37.99 -13.56 19.61
N ARG A 417 37.63 -13.12 18.40
CA ARG A 417 36.80 -13.88 17.47
C ARG A 417 37.39 -15.22 17.02
N GLN A 418 38.71 -15.37 17.07
CA GLN A 418 39.41 -16.64 16.80
C GLN A 418 39.71 -17.46 18.07
N GLY A 419 39.09 -17.08 19.18
CA GLY A 419 39.17 -17.77 20.47
C GLY A 419 40.46 -17.49 21.24
N LEU A 420 41.16 -16.39 20.95
CA LEU A 420 42.31 -15.99 21.75
C LEU A 420 41.87 -15.26 23.03
N PRO A 421 42.71 -15.26 24.09
CA PRO A 421 42.35 -14.69 25.38
C PRO A 421 41.99 -13.20 25.31
N THR A 422 40.96 -12.79 26.06
CA THR A 422 40.55 -11.38 26.24
C THR A 422 41.34 -10.63 27.31
N GLU A 423 42.25 -11.32 28.00
CA GLU A 423 43.14 -10.73 29.00
C GLU A 423 44.51 -10.45 28.36
N LEU A 424 44.98 -9.21 28.46
CA LEU A 424 46.21 -8.77 27.80
C LEU A 424 47.41 -9.64 28.19
N ASP A 425 47.59 -9.94 29.48
CA ASP A 425 48.73 -10.74 29.95
C ASP A 425 48.73 -12.15 29.35
N HIS A 426 47.56 -12.77 29.18
CA HIS A 426 47.47 -14.08 28.53
C HIS A 426 47.72 -13.96 27.03
N LEU A 427 47.20 -12.93 26.37
CA LEU A 427 47.43 -12.72 24.95
C LEU A 427 48.91 -12.45 24.62
N LEU A 428 49.64 -11.73 25.49
CA LEU A 428 51.07 -11.48 25.35
C LEU A 428 51.94 -12.75 25.48
N THR A 429 51.42 -13.81 26.08
CA THR A 429 52.11 -15.11 26.16
C THR A 429 51.89 -16.00 24.93
N GLU A 430 50.99 -15.60 24.01
CA GLU A 430 50.73 -16.35 22.79
C GLU A 430 51.92 -16.29 21.82
N LYS A 431 52.08 -17.37 21.05
CA LYS A 431 53.14 -17.43 20.05
C LYS A 431 52.82 -16.45 18.91
N PRO A 432 53.80 -15.70 18.37
CA PRO A 432 53.58 -14.80 17.23
C PRO A 432 52.91 -15.48 16.03
N SER A 433 53.22 -16.75 15.78
CA SER A 433 52.57 -17.54 14.72
C SER A 433 51.08 -17.81 14.98
N ARG A 434 50.65 -17.96 16.25
CA ARG A 434 49.24 -18.14 16.60
C ARG A 434 48.46 -16.83 16.42
N LEU A 435 49.06 -15.70 16.80
CA LEU A 435 48.50 -14.35 16.57
C LEU A 435 48.33 -14.08 15.07
N ARG A 436 49.38 -14.32 14.27
CA ARG A 436 49.32 -14.19 12.81
C ARG A 436 48.21 -15.04 12.19
N ASN A 437 48.19 -16.34 12.51
CA ASN A 437 47.18 -17.25 11.98
C ASN A 437 45.74 -16.81 12.36
N ALA A 438 45.56 -16.20 13.53
CA ALA A 438 44.27 -15.67 13.94
C ALA A 438 43.85 -14.48 13.08
N LEU A 439 44.72 -13.50 12.83
CA LEU A 439 44.38 -12.37 11.96
C LEU A 439 44.17 -12.80 10.50
N GLU A 440 44.98 -13.73 10.00
CA GLU A 440 44.79 -14.31 8.65
C GLU A 440 43.44 -15.03 8.55
N ALA A 441 43.05 -15.80 9.57
CA ALA A 441 41.74 -16.46 9.60
C ALA A 441 40.59 -15.45 9.69
N SER A 442 40.74 -14.38 10.50
CA SER A 442 39.75 -13.31 10.61
C SER A 442 39.59 -12.53 9.30
N LEU A 443 40.68 -12.29 8.56
CA LEU A 443 40.61 -11.70 7.22
C LEU A 443 39.91 -12.62 6.23
N ALA A 444 40.27 -13.92 6.23
CA ALA A 444 39.67 -14.91 5.34
C ALA A 444 38.16 -15.09 5.57
N GLN A 445 37.70 -14.89 6.82
CA GLN A 445 36.29 -14.96 7.22
C GLN A 445 35.57 -13.60 7.14
N ASN A 446 36.23 -12.55 6.65
CA ASN A 446 35.75 -11.17 6.62
C ASN A 446 35.23 -10.65 7.99
N ILE A 447 35.93 -11.02 9.06
CA ILE A 447 35.62 -10.61 10.44
C ILE A 447 36.20 -9.23 10.75
N ILE A 448 37.39 -8.95 10.24
CA ILE A 448 38.11 -7.68 10.43
C ILE A 448 38.33 -6.97 9.08
N PRO A 449 38.53 -5.64 9.08
CA PRO A 449 38.69 -4.86 7.86
C PRO A 449 39.85 -5.36 6.99
N ALA A 450 39.63 -5.34 5.66
CA ALA A 450 40.63 -5.79 4.69
C ALA A 450 41.96 -4.99 4.76
N VAL A 451 41.92 -3.75 5.25
CA VAL A 451 43.12 -2.90 5.43
C VAL A 451 44.15 -3.54 6.39
N ILE A 452 43.70 -4.38 7.34
CA ILE A 452 44.57 -5.06 8.30
C ILE A 452 45.51 -6.06 7.61
N ALA A 453 45.16 -6.57 6.43
CA ALA A 453 46.02 -7.51 5.68
C ALA A 453 47.42 -6.95 5.41
N GLY A 454 47.55 -5.63 5.22
CA GLY A 454 48.83 -4.95 5.02
C GLY A 454 49.59 -4.63 6.32
N GLN A 455 48.98 -4.84 7.49
CA GLN A 455 49.45 -4.37 8.78
C GLN A 455 49.65 -5.47 9.82
N ILE A 456 49.30 -6.74 9.51
CA ILE A 456 49.36 -7.88 10.44
C ILE A 456 50.65 -7.89 11.29
N ASP A 457 51.81 -7.81 10.62
CA ASP A 457 53.11 -7.92 11.28
C ASP A 457 53.36 -6.75 12.22
N GLN A 458 53.06 -5.53 11.76
CA GLN A 458 53.18 -4.32 12.54
C GLN A 458 52.26 -4.35 13.77
N SER A 459 51.02 -4.79 13.61
CA SER A 459 50.05 -4.89 14.71
C SER A 459 50.48 -5.92 15.76
N ILE A 460 51.06 -7.05 15.33
CA ILE A 460 51.58 -8.08 16.24
C ILE A 460 52.82 -7.56 16.98
N ASP A 461 53.76 -6.91 16.28
CA ASP A 461 54.96 -6.34 16.90
C ASP A 461 54.59 -5.25 17.93
N GLN A 462 53.62 -4.39 17.60
CA GLN A 462 53.11 -3.37 18.51
C GLN A 462 52.50 -4.01 19.76
N LEU A 463 51.63 -5.02 19.61
CA LEU A 463 51.06 -5.76 20.74
C LEU A 463 52.16 -6.33 21.64
N LEU A 464 53.12 -7.06 21.07
CA LEU A 464 54.17 -7.74 21.85
C LEU A 464 55.13 -6.76 22.54
N SER A 465 55.34 -5.57 21.97
CA SER A 465 56.15 -4.52 22.61
C SER A 465 55.57 -4.02 23.95
N LEU A 466 54.27 -4.24 24.19
CA LEU A 466 53.64 -3.90 25.47
C LEU A 466 54.14 -4.79 26.62
N ALA A 467 54.65 -5.98 26.34
CA ALA A 467 55.27 -6.81 27.36
C ALA A 467 56.53 -6.13 27.94
N ASP A 468 57.35 -5.52 27.07
CA ASP A 468 58.60 -4.87 27.45
C ASP A 468 58.34 -3.58 28.26
N SER A 469 57.31 -2.80 27.90
CA SER A 469 56.98 -1.56 28.60
C SER A 469 56.45 -1.80 30.02
N ARG A 470 55.69 -2.89 30.25
CA ARG A 470 55.16 -3.25 31.57
C ARG A 470 56.24 -3.76 32.52
N VAL A 471 57.25 -4.47 32.02
CA VAL A 471 58.42 -4.87 32.82
C VAL A 471 59.13 -3.63 33.38
N VAL A 472 59.25 -2.56 32.59
CA VAL A 472 59.87 -1.30 33.01
C VAL A 472 59.03 -0.53 34.05
N GLU A 473 57.70 -0.59 33.98
CA GLU A 473 56.82 0.03 34.98
C GLU A 473 56.79 -0.70 36.32
N LEU A 474 56.80 -2.03 36.30
CA LEU A 474 56.85 -2.85 37.53
C LEU A 474 58.18 -2.66 38.28
N ASP A 475 59.30 -2.58 37.56
CA ASP A 475 60.62 -2.28 38.14
C ASP A 475 60.72 -0.87 38.73
N ARG A 476 59.94 0.10 38.20
CA ARG A 476 59.86 1.46 38.75
C ARG A 476 58.98 1.56 40.00
N LYS A 477 57.94 0.73 40.12
CA LYS A 477 57.08 0.69 41.32
C LYS A 477 57.67 -0.14 42.47
N ALA A 478 58.64 -1.00 42.18
CA ALA A 478 59.35 -1.83 43.17
C ALA A 478 60.60 -1.16 43.77
N ARG A 479 60.95 0.06 43.32
CA ARG A 479 61.98 0.93 43.90
C ARG A 479 61.32 2.08 44.65
#